data_AF-A0A812PQN7-F1
#
_entry.id   AF-A0A812PQN7-F1
#
_cell.length_a   1.000
_cell.length_b   1.000
_cell.length_c   1.000
_cell.angle_alpha   90.00
_cell.angle_beta   90.00
_cell.angle_gamma   90.00
#
_symmetry.space_group_name_H-M   'P 1'
#
loop_
_entity.id
_entity.type
_entity.pdbx_description
1 polymer ?
#
loop_
_entity_poly.entity_id
_entity_poly.type
_entity_poly.pdbx_seq_one_letter_code
_entity_poly.pdbx_strand_id
1 'polypeptide(L)'
;MQFVMAIERTGGYSGSVKQLWEEISGDKDEFTFQDLDPEGFEILQAFGTSLLNSYETFGDFWKSMLKFKDEQLDEEAFATRSVESGIEGLSKRELRRIFKMFLPEPSTGRTKLIQNDLEVITIALGAEQKAALRHSTTQKTLEL
;
A
#
# COMPACT_ATOMS: atom_id res chain seq x y z
N MET A 1 -18.88 -7.81 -0.93
CA MET A 1 -18.62 -9.15 -0.37
C MET A 1 -17.15 -9.55 -0.59
N GLN A 2 -16.18 -8.87 0.02
CA GLN A 2 -14.75 -9.25 -0.10
C GLN A 2 -14.28 -10.15 1.07
N PHE A 3 -14.88 -10.00 2.25
CA PHE A 3 -14.52 -10.76 3.45
C PHE A 3 -14.70 -12.28 3.33
N VAL A 4 -15.75 -12.72 2.63
CA VAL A 4 -16.06 -14.15 2.44
C VAL A 4 -15.02 -14.86 1.57
N MET A 5 -14.48 -14.17 0.54
CA MET A 5 -13.49 -14.73 -0.38
C MET A 5 -12.10 -14.91 0.28
N ALA A 6 -11.78 -14.11 1.29
CA ALA A 6 -10.51 -14.23 2.02
C ALA A 6 -10.48 -15.47 2.94
N ILE A 7 -11.59 -15.75 3.62
CA ILE A 7 -11.76 -16.93 4.50
C ILE A 7 -11.62 -18.24 3.73
N GLU A 8 -12.21 -18.35 2.54
CA GLU A 8 -12.10 -19.58 1.73
C GLU A 8 -10.64 -19.88 1.30
N ARG A 9 -9.81 -18.85 1.13
CA ARG A 9 -8.42 -18.99 0.68
C ARG A 9 -7.44 -19.45 1.76
N THR A 10 -7.72 -19.13 3.02
CA THR A 10 -6.89 -19.55 4.16
C THR A 10 -7.32 -20.91 4.74
N GLY A 11 -8.31 -21.57 4.12
CA GLY A 11 -8.91 -22.81 4.64
C GLY A 11 -9.96 -22.57 5.73
N GLY A 12 -10.42 -21.33 5.85
CA GLY A 12 -11.25 -20.87 6.96
C GLY A 12 -10.46 -20.68 8.25
N TYR A 13 -11.08 -20.02 9.22
CA TYR A 13 -10.62 -20.07 10.59
C TYR A 13 -11.46 -21.10 11.33
N SER A 14 -10.82 -22.13 11.88
CA SER A 14 -11.48 -23.12 12.73
C SER A 14 -11.12 -22.80 14.18
N GLY A 15 -12.01 -22.10 14.88
CA GLY A 15 -11.81 -21.65 16.24
C GLY A 15 -12.93 -20.71 16.70
N SER A 16 -12.85 -20.23 17.94
CA SER A 16 -13.80 -19.25 18.45
C SER A 16 -13.50 -17.87 17.88
N VAL A 17 -14.37 -17.38 16.99
CA VAL A 17 -14.29 -16.01 16.46
C VAL A 17 -14.28 -14.97 17.57
N LYS A 18 -14.95 -15.25 18.69
CA LYS A 18 -14.96 -14.38 19.87
C LYS A 18 -13.59 -14.32 20.54
N GLN A 19 -12.89 -15.44 20.67
CA GLN A 19 -11.53 -15.46 21.22
C GLN A 19 -10.56 -14.77 20.29
N LEU A 20 -10.64 -15.03 18.99
CA LEU A 20 -9.83 -14.33 17.98
C LEU A 20 -10.06 -12.81 18.04
N TRP A 21 -11.32 -12.40 18.19
CA TRP A 21 -11.67 -10.99 18.36
C TRP A 21 -11.02 -10.41 19.62
N GLU A 22 -11.19 -11.06 20.77
CA GLU A 22 -10.58 -10.64 22.05
C GLU A 22 -9.04 -10.58 21.96
N GLU A 23 -8.40 -11.52 21.26
CA GLU A 23 -6.95 -11.54 21.06
C GLU A 23 -6.43 -10.38 20.21
N ILE A 24 -7.16 -10.03 19.13
CA ILE A 24 -6.74 -8.97 18.20
C ILE A 24 -7.12 -7.58 18.72
N SER A 25 -8.34 -7.44 19.24
CA SER A 25 -8.86 -6.14 19.68
C SER A 25 -8.41 -5.78 21.11
N GLY A 26 -8.08 -6.78 21.94
CA GLY A 26 -7.87 -6.57 23.37
C GLY A 26 -9.12 -5.95 24.00
N ASP A 27 -8.96 -4.75 24.57
CA ASP A 27 -10.05 -3.98 25.18
C ASP A 27 -10.68 -2.93 24.23
N LYS A 28 -10.36 -2.97 22.93
CA LYS A 28 -10.84 -1.98 21.95
C LYS A 28 -12.11 -2.46 21.25
N ASP A 29 -12.98 -1.51 20.89
CA ASP A 29 -14.19 -1.78 20.09
C ASP A 29 -13.89 -1.94 18.57
N GLU A 30 -12.70 -1.52 18.14
CA GLU A 30 -12.21 -1.64 16.78
C GLU A 30 -10.72 -1.98 16.77
N PHE A 31 -10.27 -2.64 15.71
CA PHE A 31 -8.85 -2.87 15.45
C PHE A 31 -8.50 -2.35 14.05
N THR A 32 -7.26 -1.93 13.90
CA THR A 32 -6.71 -1.33 12.68
C THR A 32 -5.75 -2.29 12.00
N PHE A 33 -5.24 -1.92 10.83
CA PHE A 33 -4.18 -2.70 10.18
C PHE A 33 -2.92 -2.81 11.05
N GLN A 34 -2.62 -1.78 11.85
CA GLN A 34 -1.49 -1.80 12.80
C GLN A 34 -1.64 -2.89 13.86
N ASP A 35 -2.86 -3.18 14.32
CA ASP A 35 -3.12 -4.24 15.31
C ASP A 35 -2.95 -5.64 14.70
N LEU A 36 -3.08 -5.79 13.38
CA LEU A 36 -2.91 -7.06 12.65
C LEU A 36 -1.48 -7.32 12.19
N ASP A 37 -0.82 -6.32 11.61
CA ASP A 37 0.55 -6.38 11.10
C ASP A 37 1.29 -5.08 11.45
N PRO A 38 1.78 -4.94 12.70
CA PRO A 38 2.45 -3.72 13.14
C PRO A 38 3.71 -3.43 12.32
N GLU A 39 4.46 -4.48 11.93
CA GLU A 39 5.67 -4.33 11.11
C GLU A 39 5.34 -3.86 9.68
N GLY A 40 4.30 -4.44 9.06
CA GLY A 40 3.80 -3.99 7.76
C GLY A 40 3.31 -2.55 7.80
N PHE A 41 2.60 -2.18 8.87
CA PHE A 41 2.15 -0.81 9.09
C PHE A 41 3.31 0.18 9.23
N GLU A 42 4.33 -0.14 10.02
CA GLU A 42 5.53 0.70 10.19
C GLU A 42 6.26 0.92 8.86
N ILE A 43 6.43 -0.14 8.06
CA ILE A 43 7.10 -0.05 6.75
C ILE A 43 6.29 0.83 5.79
N LEU A 44 4.96 0.68 5.74
CA LEU A 44 4.09 1.51 4.90
C LEU A 44 4.07 2.98 5.37
N GLN A 45 4.12 3.22 6.69
CA GLN A 45 4.16 4.55 7.26
C GLN A 45 5.49 5.25 6.94
N ALA A 46 6.62 4.54 7.07
CA ALA A 46 7.94 5.05 6.69
C ALA A 46 7.99 5.39 5.20
N PHE A 47 7.46 4.51 4.34
CA PHE A 47 7.36 4.77 2.91
C PHE A 47 6.49 5.98 2.59
N GLY A 48 5.33 6.11 3.24
CA GLY A 48 4.41 7.22 3.03
C GLY A 48 4.98 8.56 3.50
N THR A 49 5.71 8.56 4.62
CA THR A 49 6.43 9.74 5.10
C THR A 49 7.54 10.15 4.14
N SER A 50 8.32 9.19 3.63
CA SER A 50 9.36 9.44 2.64
C SER A 50 8.77 10.01 1.33
N LEU A 51 7.62 9.48 0.90
CA LEU A 51 6.89 10.01 -0.25
C LEU A 51 6.43 11.45 -0.06
N LEU A 52 5.82 11.78 1.08
CA LEU A 52 5.37 13.14 1.40
C LEU A 52 6.51 14.15 1.46
N ASN A 53 7.71 13.71 1.86
CA ASN A 53 8.88 14.58 1.91
C ASN A 53 9.47 14.85 0.51
N SER A 54 9.39 13.87 -0.38
CA SER A 54 10.02 13.93 -1.71
C SER A 54 9.06 14.36 -2.82
N TYR A 55 7.74 14.23 -2.62
CA TYR A 55 6.72 14.44 -3.65
C TYR A 55 5.47 15.11 -3.10
N GLU A 56 4.91 16.05 -3.88
CA GLU A 56 3.63 16.69 -3.55
C GLU A 56 2.44 15.74 -3.75
N THR A 57 2.52 14.83 -4.72
CA THR A 57 1.36 14.02 -5.15
C THR A 57 1.75 12.60 -5.55
N PHE A 58 0.81 11.65 -5.46
CA PHE A 58 1.04 10.28 -5.98
C PHE A 58 1.33 10.26 -7.48
N GLY A 59 0.72 11.17 -8.23
CA GLY A 59 0.92 11.28 -9.67
C GLY A 59 2.36 11.64 -10.01
N ASP A 60 2.99 12.52 -9.23
CA ASP A 60 4.36 12.97 -9.51
C ASP A 60 5.39 11.92 -9.13
N PHE A 61 5.16 11.20 -8.03
CA PHE A 61 5.94 10.00 -7.74
C PHE A 61 5.77 8.92 -8.81
N TRP A 62 4.54 8.63 -9.24
CA TRP A 62 4.33 7.63 -10.29
C TRP A 62 5.02 8.02 -11.60
N LYS A 63 4.94 9.29 -12.01
CA LYS A 63 5.67 9.81 -13.18
C LYS A 63 7.18 9.69 -13.03
N SER A 64 7.75 9.96 -11.85
CA SER A 64 9.20 9.80 -11.63
C SER A 64 9.63 8.34 -11.71
N MET A 65 8.73 7.41 -11.37
CA MET A 65 8.94 5.98 -11.45
C MET A 65 8.79 5.42 -12.87
N LEU A 66 8.11 6.10 -13.80
CA LEU A 66 7.96 5.63 -15.19
C LEU A 66 9.10 6.16 -16.08
N LYS A 67 10.05 5.28 -16.42
CA LYS A 67 11.02 5.54 -17.50
C LYS A 67 10.45 4.99 -18.82
N PHE A 68 10.15 5.89 -19.77
CA PHE A 68 9.53 5.59 -21.09
C PHE A 68 8.11 4.98 -21.00
N LYS A 69 7.53 4.57 -22.14
CA LYS A 69 6.13 4.13 -22.37
C LYS A 69 5.57 3.02 -21.47
N ASP A 70 6.30 2.55 -20.47
CA ASP A 70 5.79 1.54 -19.54
C ASP A 70 4.71 2.15 -18.65
N GLU A 71 3.53 1.53 -18.62
CA GLU A 71 2.42 1.91 -17.73
C GLU A 71 2.41 1.06 -16.45
N GLN A 72 3.36 0.12 -16.32
CA GLN A 72 3.39 -0.89 -15.27
C GLN A 72 4.81 -1.09 -14.72
N LEU A 73 4.91 -1.41 -13.43
CA LEU A 73 6.19 -1.65 -12.74
C LEU A 73 6.26 -3.06 -12.19
N ASP A 74 7.32 -3.81 -12.52
CA ASP A 74 7.64 -5.06 -11.83
C ASP A 74 8.39 -4.80 -10.50
N GLU A 75 8.61 -5.87 -9.73
CA GLU A 75 9.18 -5.80 -8.37
C GLU A 75 10.59 -5.17 -8.36
N GLU A 76 11.44 -5.54 -9.32
CA GLU A 76 12.82 -5.05 -9.38
C GLU A 76 12.89 -3.61 -9.86
N ALA A 77 12.07 -3.26 -10.85
CA ALA A 77 11.91 -1.89 -11.33
C ALA A 77 11.38 -1.00 -10.20
N PHE A 78 10.38 -1.43 -9.43
CA PHE A 78 9.85 -0.67 -8.29
C PHE A 78 10.92 -0.45 -7.22
N ALA A 79 11.62 -1.50 -6.79
CA ALA A 79 12.62 -1.39 -5.73
C ALA A 79 13.81 -0.51 -6.16
N THR A 80 14.28 -0.64 -7.40
CA THR A 80 15.39 0.16 -7.91
C THR A 80 15.00 1.60 -8.12
N ARG A 81 13.87 1.86 -8.78
CA ARG A 81 13.43 3.22 -9.10
C ARG A 81 13.01 3.99 -7.85
N SER A 82 12.46 3.33 -6.82
CA SER A 82 12.16 4.00 -5.54
C SER A 82 13.40 4.62 -4.92
N VAL A 83 14.53 3.88 -4.90
CA VAL A 83 15.81 4.41 -4.41
C VAL A 83 16.34 5.55 -5.29
N GLU A 84 16.27 5.40 -6.62
CA GLU A 84 16.67 6.46 -7.56
C GLU A 84 15.82 7.73 -7.43
N SER A 85 14.56 7.58 -7.04
CA SER A 85 13.57 8.65 -6.91
C SER A 85 13.70 9.44 -5.60
N GLY A 86 14.66 9.11 -4.74
CA GLY A 86 14.87 9.80 -3.46
C GLY A 86 13.99 9.29 -2.31
N ILE A 87 13.50 8.05 -2.39
CA ILE A 87 12.93 7.38 -1.22
C ILE A 87 14.08 6.93 -0.34
N GLU A 88 14.29 7.65 0.75
CA GLU A 88 15.32 7.37 1.75
C GLU A 88 14.74 6.61 2.95
N GLY A 89 15.62 6.00 3.75
CA GLY A 89 15.26 5.32 4.98
C GLY A 89 14.70 3.91 4.83
N LEU A 90 14.62 3.38 3.59
CA LEU A 90 14.13 2.03 3.31
C LEU A 90 15.15 1.22 2.52
N SER A 91 15.35 -0.03 2.94
CA SER A 91 16.17 -1.00 2.22
C SER A 91 15.45 -1.56 1.00
N LYS A 92 16.21 -2.10 0.04
CA LYS A 92 15.62 -2.84 -1.10
C LYS A 92 14.71 -3.99 -0.68
N ARG A 93 14.99 -4.63 0.47
CA ARG A 93 14.15 -5.73 1.00
C ARG A 93 12.78 -5.21 1.43
N GLU A 94 12.74 -4.07 2.12
CA GLU A 94 11.49 -3.43 2.54
C GLU A 94 10.68 -2.93 1.34
N LEU A 95 11.34 -2.33 0.35
CA LEU A 95 10.68 -1.92 -0.90
C LEU A 95 10.05 -3.10 -1.65
N ARG A 96 10.70 -4.26 -1.67
CA ARG A 96 10.11 -5.50 -2.23
C ARG A 96 8.93 -6.02 -1.41
N ARG A 97 8.96 -5.87 -0.08
CA ARG A 97 7.81 -6.19 0.77
C ARG A 97 6.65 -5.25 0.47
N ILE A 98 6.90 -3.95 0.33
CA ILE A 98 5.91 -2.93 -0.04
C ILE A 98 5.29 -3.25 -1.39
N PHE A 99 6.10 -3.60 -2.39
CA PHE A 99 5.61 -4.01 -3.71
C PHE A 99 4.57 -5.14 -3.61
N LYS A 100 4.85 -6.16 -2.78
CA LYS A 100 3.94 -7.29 -2.56
C LYS A 100 2.68 -6.90 -1.81
N MET A 101 2.75 -5.89 -0.93
CA MET A 101 1.58 -5.34 -0.24
C MET A 101 0.67 -4.53 -1.18
N PHE A 102 1.23 -3.91 -2.23
CA PHE A 102 0.47 -3.15 -3.22
C PHE A 102 -0.16 -4.03 -4.30
N LEU A 103 0.43 -5.19 -4.59
CA LEU A 103 -0.15 -6.12 -5.54
C LEU A 103 -1.46 -6.69 -5.01
N PRO A 104 -2.46 -6.88 -5.89
CA PRO A 104 -3.68 -7.54 -5.49
C PRO A 104 -3.35 -9.02 -5.32
N GLU A 105 -4.33 -9.73 -4.79
CA GLU A 105 -4.19 -11.12 -4.42
C GLU A 105 -3.48 -11.99 -5.47
N PRO A 106 -2.56 -12.89 -5.04
CA PRO A 106 -1.76 -13.71 -5.96
C PRO A 106 -2.59 -14.49 -6.99
N SER A 107 -3.84 -14.83 -6.64
CA SER A 107 -4.81 -15.50 -7.50
C SER A 107 -5.16 -14.74 -8.79
N THR A 108 -4.95 -13.42 -8.83
CA THR A 108 -5.15 -12.61 -10.05
C THR A 108 -4.05 -12.81 -11.09
N GLY A 109 -2.91 -13.40 -10.70
CA GLY A 109 -1.73 -13.56 -11.56
C GLY A 109 -1.02 -12.24 -11.90
N ARG A 110 -1.48 -11.10 -11.35
CA ARG A 110 -0.86 -9.80 -11.61
C ARG A 110 0.49 -9.71 -10.88
N THR A 111 1.55 -9.47 -11.63
CA THR A 111 2.93 -9.35 -11.13
C THR A 111 3.51 -7.96 -11.30
N LYS A 112 2.69 -7.00 -11.75
CA LYS A 112 3.11 -5.62 -11.99
C LYS A 112 2.13 -4.62 -11.38
N LEU A 113 2.68 -3.55 -10.83
CA LEU A 113 1.92 -2.44 -10.27
C LEU A 113 1.44 -1.49 -11.36
N ILE A 114 0.28 -0.89 -11.13
CA ILE A 114 -0.23 0.30 -11.81
C ILE A 114 -0.35 1.46 -10.81
N GLN A 115 -0.59 2.66 -11.32
CA GLN A 115 -0.68 3.87 -10.48
C GLN A 115 -1.69 3.74 -9.33
N ASN A 116 -2.84 3.11 -9.58
CA ASN A 116 -3.89 2.97 -8.58
C ASN A 116 -3.48 2.07 -7.41
N ASP A 117 -2.48 1.21 -7.58
CA ASP A 117 -2.04 0.31 -6.52
C ASP A 117 -1.32 1.06 -5.39
N LEU A 118 -0.79 2.27 -5.69
CA LEU A 118 -0.18 3.12 -4.68
C LEU A 118 -1.19 3.64 -3.64
N GLU A 119 -2.49 3.61 -3.92
CA GLU A 119 -3.52 4.05 -2.97
C GLU A 119 -3.53 3.22 -1.68
N VAL A 120 -2.99 2.00 -1.71
CA VAL A 120 -2.86 1.12 -0.53
C VAL A 120 -2.11 1.81 0.60
N ILE A 121 -1.15 2.67 0.28
CA ILE A 121 -0.37 3.38 1.31
C ILE A 121 -1.24 4.28 2.20
N THR A 122 -2.41 4.69 1.72
CA THR A 122 -3.34 5.50 2.52
C THR A 122 -3.79 4.75 3.77
N ILE A 123 -3.73 3.42 3.82
CA ILE A 123 -4.02 2.65 5.03
C ILE A 123 -3.10 3.06 6.19
N ALA A 124 -1.85 3.42 5.91
CA ALA A 124 -0.85 3.79 6.92
C ALA A 124 -0.72 5.31 7.18
N LEU A 125 -1.58 6.13 6.57
CA LEU A 125 -1.51 7.60 6.64
C LEU A 125 -2.69 8.22 7.38
N GLY A 126 -2.44 9.33 8.08
CA GLY A 126 -3.46 10.16 8.72
C GLY A 126 -4.33 10.92 7.70
N ALA A 127 -5.45 11.50 8.16
CA ALA A 127 -6.40 12.21 7.28
C ALA A 127 -5.76 13.39 6.52
N GLU A 128 -4.90 14.15 7.18
CA GLU A 128 -4.21 15.30 6.59
C GLU A 128 -3.18 14.87 5.52
N GLN A 129 -2.39 13.85 5.83
CA GLN A 129 -1.44 13.22 4.91
C GLN A 129 -2.13 12.63 3.67
N LYS A 130 -3.28 11.99 3.87
CA LYS A 130 -4.13 11.47 2.78
C LYS A 130 -4.61 12.59 1.85
N ALA A 131 -5.04 13.71 2.43
CA ALA A 131 -5.51 14.84 1.66
C ALA A 131 -4.38 15.41 0.80
N ALA A 132 -3.20 15.65 1.40
CA ALA A 132 -2.02 16.16 0.71
C ALA A 132 -1.69 15.36 -0.57
N LEU A 133 -1.64 14.03 -0.47
CA LEU A 133 -1.28 13.17 -1.61
C LEU A 133 -2.39 13.02 -2.67
N ARG A 134 -3.65 13.31 -2.34
CA ARG A 134 -4.83 13.15 -3.23
C ARG A 134 -5.18 14.40 -4.05
N HIS A 135 -4.84 15.60 -3.61
CA HIS A 135 -5.35 16.87 -4.17
C HIS A 135 -5.00 17.16 -5.64
N SER A 136 -4.12 16.39 -6.29
CA SER A 136 -3.77 16.59 -7.71
C SER A 136 -4.45 15.61 -8.68
N THR A 137 -4.99 14.48 -8.21
CA THR A 137 -5.63 13.51 -9.12
C THR A 137 -6.97 14.03 -9.67
N THR A 138 -7.66 14.90 -8.96
CA THR A 138 -9.03 15.34 -9.31
C THR A 138 -9.11 16.31 -10.49
N GLN A 139 -8.01 16.96 -10.92
CA GLN A 139 -8.10 17.94 -12.01
C GLN A 139 -8.11 17.35 -13.44
N LYS A 140 -7.95 16.03 -13.62
CA LYS A 140 -7.86 15.44 -14.98
C LYS A 140 -9.07 14.61 -15.44
N THR A 141 -10.15 14.53 -14.67
CA THR A 141 -11.35 13.74 -15.04
C THR A 141 -12.55 14.61 -15.44
N LEU A 142 -12.41 15.93 -15.51
CA LEU A 142 -13.49 16.84 -15.92
C LEU A 142 -13.29 17.54 -17.28
N GLU A 143 -12.23 17.21 -18.01
CA GLU A 143 -12.06 17.64 -19.40
C GLU A 143 -11.89 16.43 -20.32
N LEU A 144 -13.00 15.76 -20.64
CA LEU A 144 -13.20 14.96 -21.86
C LEU A 144 -14.70 14.76 -22.11
#